data_AF-A0A8T3TM35-F1
#
_entry.id   AF-A0A8T3TM35-F1
#
_cell.length_a   1.000
_cell.length_b   1.000
_cell.length_c   1.000
_cell.angle_alpha   90.00
_cell.angle_beta   90.00
_cell.angle_gamma   90.00
#
_symmetry.space_group_name_H-M   'P 1'
#
loop_
_entity.id
_entity.type
_entity.pdbx_description
1 polymer ?
#
loop_
_entity_poly.entity_id
_entity_poly.type
_entity_poly.pdbx_seq_one_letter_code
_entity_poly.pdbx_strand_id
1 'polypeptide(L)'
;MLFPSIGATKRDLIRYYVTMAPVLLPYLRGRPLNTDRWPDGVTGKHFWQKQIPRHAPDWIARWDYPEAGSTESHTYIVADRVATMAWLANQAVIDLHPWTSRCESYRNPTYALIDIDPGERTTFQQVVTFARLYATALGHLGVTGFPKLTGKRGIQIWVPVRDGYTFDQTRDWVGELSRAVGGTVPD
;
A
#
# COMPACT_ATOMS: atom_id res chain seq x y z
N MET A 1 -2.83 25.09 1.50
CA MET A 1 -1.66 24.47 0.82
C MET A 1 -1.52 23.06 1.34
N LEU A 2 -1.26 22.04 0.50
CA LEU A 2 -1.10 20.66 1.00
C LEU A 2 0.37 20.29 1.22
N PHE A 3 1.27 20.75 0.34
CA PHE A 3 2.71 20.50 0.44
C PHE A 3 3.48 21.83 0.35
N PRO A 4 3.70 22.51 1.49
CA PRO A 4 4.36 23.82 1.52
C PRO A 4 5.76 23.85 0.90
N SER A 5 6.58 22.83 1.16
CA SER A 5 7.97 22.76 0.69
C SER A 5 8.13 22.76 -0.83
N ILE A 6 7.11 22.31 -1.56
CA ILE A 6 7.11 22.22 -3.03
C ILE A 6 6.03 23.10 -3.68
N GLY A 7 5.37 23.97 -2.91
CA GLY A 7 4.33 24.86 -3.44
C GLY A 7 3.05 24.15 -3.89
N ALA A 8 2.86 22.86 -3.57
CA ALA A 8 1.75 22.09 -4.15
C ALA A 8 0.45 22.21 -3.33
N THR A 9 -0.64 22.36 -4.06
CA THR A 9 -1.99 22.60 -3.54
C THR A 9 -2.86 21.35 -3.60
N LYS A 10 -4.07 21.43 -3.04
CA LYS A 10 -5.09 20.38 -3.22
C LYS A 10 -5.46 20.18 -4.70
N ARG A 11 -5.46 21.24 -5.50
CA ARG A 11 -5.70 21.15 -6.95
C ARG A 11 -4.63 20.28 -7.63
N ASP A 12 -3.38 20.39 -7.20
CA ASP A 12 -2.28 19.62 -7.77
C ASP A 12 -2.36 18.14 -7.37
N LEU A 13 -2.77 17.84 -6.14
CA LEU A 13 -3.04 16.47 -5.70
C LEU A 13 -4.18 15.84 -6.52
N ILE A 14 -5.30 16.56 -6.71
CA ILE A 14 -6.42 16.10 -7.54
C ILE A 14 -5.95 15.85 -8.97
N ARG A 15 -5.19 16.79 -9.55
CA ARG A 15 -4.63 16.63 -10.90
C ARG A 15 -3.75 15.38 -10.98
N TYR A 16 -2.86 15.18 -10.01
CA TYR A 16 -1.98 14.02 -9.96
C TYR A 16 -2.77 12.70 -9.91
N TYR A 17 -3.76 12.59 -9.02
CA TYR A 17 -4.60 11.40 -8.89
C TYR A 17 -5.38 11.09 -10.17
N VAL A 18 -5.93 12.11 -10.83
CA VAL A 18 -6.67 11.94 -12.09
C VAL A 18 -5.74 11.51 -13.23
N THR A 19 -4.58 12.14 -13.37
CA THR A 19 -3.60 11.81 -14.41
C THR A 19 -3.01 10.41 -14.22
N MET A 20 -2.73 10.02 -12.97
CA MET A 20 -2.14 8.71 -12.66
C MET A 20 -3.16 7.59 -12.51
N ALA A 21 -4.45 7.88 -12.54
CA ALA A 21 -5.51 6.88 -12.36
C ALA A 21 -5.38 5.66 -13.31
N PRO A 22 -5.02 5.78 -14.60
CA PRO A 22 -4.84 4.62 -15.47
C PRO A 22 -3.75 3.65 -14.99
N VAL A 23 -2.73 4.15 -14.29
CA VAL A 23 -1.61 3.37 -13.74
C VAL A 23 -1.96 2.85 -12.34
N LEU A 24 -2.63 3.66 -11.51
CA LEU A 24 -2.94 3.29 -10.12
C LEU A 24 -4.12 2.32 -10.01
N LEU A 25 -5.20 2.55 -10.76
CA LEU A 25 -6.45 1.78 -10.63
C LEU A 25 -6.29 0.26 -10.81
N PRO A 26 -5.44 -0.27 -11.71
CA PRO A 26 -5.18 -1.71 -11.79
C PRO A 26 -4.73 -2.33 -10.45
N TYR A 27 -4.07 -1.56 -9.59
CA TYR A 27 -3.61 -2.02 -8.28
C TYR A 27 -4.58 -1.72 -7.14
N LEU A 28 -5.66 -0.95 -7.38
CA LEU A 28 -6.65 -0.56 -6.36
C LEU A 28 -8.02 -1.22 -6.57
N ARG A 29 -8.36 -1.55 -7.81
CA ARG A 29 -9.66 -2.17 -8.15
C ARG A 29 -9.87 -3.46 -7.38
N GLY A 30 -11.08 -3.59 -6.85
CA GLY A 30 -11.49 -4.78 -6.09
C GLY A 30 -10.78 -4.92 -4.74
N ARG A 31 -10.09 -3.87 -4.24
CA ARG A 31 -9.40 -3.91 -2.94
C ARG A 31 -10.01 -2.87 -2.00
N PRO A 32 -10.37 -3.28 -0.77
CA PRO A 32 -10.74 -2.33 0.28
C PRO A 32 -9.57 -1.38 0.56
N LEU A 33 -9.88 -0.10 0.75
CA LEU A 33 -8.88 0.94 1.03
C LEU A 33 -8.93 1.39 2.48
N ASN A 34 -7.77 1.35 3.12
CA ASN A 34 -7.47 2.25 4.23
C ASN A 34 -6.88 3.54 3.64
N THR A 35 -7.19 4.69 4.22
CA THR A 35 -6.73 5.98 3.72
C THR A 35 -6.14 6.80 4.85
N ASP A 36 -5.09 7.58 4.55
CA ASP A 36 -4.56 8.59 5.48
C ASP A 36 -4.86 9.99 4.95
N ARG A 37 -5.55 10.78 5.77
CA ARG A 37 -6.12 12.07 5.39
C ARG A 37 -5.40 13.21 6.08
N TRP A 38 -5.06 14.22 5.29
CA TRP A 38 -4.30 15.41 5.71
C TRP A 38 -5.08 16.70 5.38
N PRO A 39 -6.19 17.00 6.07
CA PRO A 39 -7.07 18.12 5.73
C PRO A 39 -6.35 19.47 5.68
N ASP A 40 -5.39 19.66 6.60
CA ASP A 40 -4.62 20.88 6.77
C ASP A 40 -3.21 20.80 6.13
N GLY A 41 -2.98 19.80 5.27
CA GLY A 41 -1.69 19.56 4.61
C GLY A 41 -0.67 18.82 5.47
N VAL A 42 0.49 18.50 4.88
CA VAL A 42 1.52 17.60 5.48
C VAL A 42 2.19 18.13 6.76
N THR A 43 1.97 19.40 7.10
CA THR A 43 2.44 20.01 8.35
C THR A 43 1.38 20.03 9.45
N GLY A 44 0.14 19.66 9.13
CA GLY A 44 -0.99 19.64 10.04
C GLY A 44 -1.25 18.27 10.65
N LYS A 45 -2.39 18.14 11.35
CA LYS A 45 -2.85 16.85 11.87
C LYS A 45 -3.37 15.98 10.72
N HIS A 46 -3.18 14.68 10.87
CA HIS A 46 -3.71 13.69 9.95
C HIS A 46 -4.41 12.58 10.72
N PHE A 47 -5.20 11.77 10.00
CA PHE A 47 -5.89 10.64 10.61
C PHE A 47 -6.16 9.52 9.59
N TRP A 48 -6.12 8.30 10.12
CA TRP A 48 -6.51 7.11 9.40
C TRP A 48 -8.03 7.00 9.29
N GLN A 49 -8.51 6.73 8.08
CA GLN A 49 -9.90 6.47 7.79
C GLN A 49 -10.02 5.12 7.08
N LYS A 50 -10.65 4.17 7.78
CA LYS A 50 -10.98 2.82 7.28
C LYS A 50 -12.45 2.76 6.85
N GLN A 51 -13.34 3.12 7.79
CA GLN A 51 -14.77 3.24 7.54
C GLN A 51 -15.05 4.34 6.49
N ILE A 52 -15.84 3.99 5.48
CA ILE A 52 -16.36 4.97 4.51
C ILE A 52 -17.13 6.09 5.25
N PRO A 53 -16.87 7.38 4.95
CA PRO A 53 -17.52 8.45 5.67
C PRO A 53 -18.99 8.57 5.24
N ARG A 54 -19.87 8.99 6.16
CA ARG A 54 -21.32 9.10 5.93
C ARG A 54 -21.70 10.03 4.78
N HIS A 55 -20.87 11.02 4.48
CA HIS A 55 -21.08 11.96 3.38
C HIS A 55 -20.46 11.50 2.05
N ALA A 56 -19.94 10.26 1.98
CA ALA A 56 -19.45 9.71 0.73
C ALA A 56 -20.61 9.58 -0.28
N PRO A 57 -20.44 10.08 -1.53
CA PRO A 57 -21.48 9.95 -2.55
C PRO A 57 -21.88 8.49 -2.82
N ASP A 58 -23.11 8.27 -3.25
CA ASP A 58 -23.65 6.92 -3.49
C ASP A 58 -22.98 6.17 -4.65
N TRP A 59 -22.34 6.88 -5.56
CA TRP A 59 -21.59 6.28 -6.65
C TRP A 59 -20.20 5.77 -6.24
N ILE A 60 -19.72 6.07 -5.02
CA ILE A 60 -18.46 5.51 -4.50
C ILE A 60 -18.67 4.04 -4.22
N ALA A 61 -17.90 3.19 -4.89
CA ALA A 61 -17.94 1.75 -4.66
C ALA A 61 -17.52 1.42 -3.21
N ARG A 62 -18.24 0.47 -2.61
CA ARG A 62 -18.16 0.10 -1.20
C ARG A 62 -17.99 -1.41 -1.09
N TRP A 63 -17.29 -1.85 -0.06
CA TRP A 63 -17.25 -3.26 0.31
C TRP A 63 -17.53 -3.39 1.79
N ASP A 64 -18.55 -4.20 2.12
CA ASP A 64 -18.87 -4.54 3.50
C ASP A 64 -17.99 -5.71 3.93
N TYR A 65 -17.24 -5.51 5.01
CA TYR A 65 -16.34 -6.51 5.56
C TYR A 65 -17.17 -7.60 6.26
N PRO A 66 -17.19 -8.86 5.73
CA PRO A 66 -18.12 -9.88 6.22
C PRO A 66 -17.94 -10.29 7.68
N GLU A 67 -16.76 -10.03 8.23
CA GLU A 67 -16.37 -10.46 9.58
C GLU A 67 -16.10 -9.29 10.51
N ALA A 68 -16.54 -8.09 10.14
CA ALA A 68 -16.37 -6.90 10.97
C ALA A 68 -16.96 -7.13 12.36
N GLY A 69 -16.07 -7.18 13.35
CA GLY A 69 -16.45 -7.17 14.76
C GLY A 69 -17.03 -5.82 15.19
N SER A 70 -17.57 -5.75 16.41
CA SER A 70 -18.23 -4.54 16.94
C SER A 70 -17.33 -3.30 17.06
N THR A 71 -16.01 -3.48 17.02
CA THR A 71 -15.01 -2.41 17.12
C THR A 71 -14.31 -2.14 15.78
N GLU A 72 -14.65 -2.89 14.74
CA GLU A 72 -14.02 -2.78 13.43
C GLU A 72 -14.81 -1.86 12.49
N SER A 73 -14.17 -1.45 11.40
CA SER A 73 -14.89 -0.78 10.32
C SER A 73 -15.69 -1.82 9.54
N HIS A 74 -16.97 -1.54 9.31
CA HIS A 74 -17.88 -2.44 8.62
C HIS A 74 -17.83 -2.25 7.10
N THR A 75 -17.57 -1.04 6.63
CA THR A 75 -17.65 -0.73 5.19
C THR A 75 -16.46 0.10 4.76
N TYR A 76 -15.78 -0.36 3.70
CA TYR A 76 -14.58 0.26 3.15
C TYR A 76 -14.85 0.84 1.77
N ILE A 77 -14.07 1.87 1.39
CA ILE A 77 -14.06 2.41 0.02
C ILE A 77 -13.31 1.43 -0.89
N VAL A 78 -13.79 1.24 -2.11
CA VAL A 78 -13.07 0.56 -3.18
C VAL A 78 -12.86 1.55 -4.34
N ALA A 79 -11.61 1.84 -4.70
CA ALA A 79 -11.32 2.73 -5.81
C ALA A 79 -11.33 1.97 -7.15
N ASP A 80 -12.36 2.20 -7.95
CA ASP A 80 -12.61 1.48 -9.21
C ASP A 80 -12.49 2.35 -10.47
N ARG A 81 -12.65 3.68 -10.33
CA ARG A 81 -12.73 4.64 -11.42
C ARG A 81 -12.01 5.95 -11.11
N VAL A 82 -11.71 6.73 -12.17
CA VAL A 82 -11.02 8.03 -12.08
C VAL A 82 -11.78 9.01 -11.17
N ALA A 83 -13.12 9.00 -11.21
CA ALA A 83 -13.94 9.85 -10.35
C ALA A 83 -13.71 9.57 -8.85
N THR A 84 -13.54 8.31 -8.46
CA THR A 84 -13.22 7.94 -7.07
C THR A 84 -11.85 8.46 -6.66
N MET A 85 -10.85 8.40 -7.55
CA MET A 85 -9.52 8.98 -7.31
C MET A 85 -9.59 10.49 -7.10
N ALA A 86 -10.32 11.21 -7.96
CA ALA A 86 -10.52 12.65 -7.83
C ALA A 86 -11.21 13.03 -6.50
N TRP A 87 -12.22 12.25 -6.11
CA TRP A 87 -12.93 12.47 -4.84
C TRP A 87 -12.02 12.22 -3.64
N LEU A 88 -11.26 11.12 -3.61
CA LEU A 88 -10.30 10.82 -2.53
C LEU A 88 -9.28 11.96 -2.36
N ALA A 89 -8.68 12.44 -3.45
CA ALA A 89 -7.77 13.59 -3.42
C ALA A 89 -8.46 14.87 -2.93
N ASN A 90 -9.72 15.12 -3.31
CA ASN A 90 -10.49 16.26 -2.80
C ASN A 90 -10.81 16.15 -1.30
N GLN A 91 -10.89 14.93 -0.77
CA GLN A 91 -10.98 14.66 0.68
C GLN A 91 -9.63 14.78 1.41
N ALA A 92 -8.57 15.23 0.71
CA ALA A 92 -7.20 15.33 1.22
C ALA A 92 -6.61 13.98 1.65
N VAL A 93 -7.04 12.89 1.00
CA VAL A 93 -6.35 11.59 1.11
C VAL A 93 -5.03 11.70 0.35
N ILE A 94 -3.92 11.65 1.09
CA ILE A 94 -2.58 11.69 0.49
C ILE A 94 -2.09 10.25 0.26
N ASP A 95 -2.26 9.38 1.26
CA ASP A 95 -1.81 8.00 1.19
C ASP A 95 -2.98 7.02 1.02
N LEU A 96 -2.81 6.10 0.08
CA LEU A 96 -3.73 5.01 -0.23
C LEU A 96 -3.11 3.69 0.21
N HIS A 97 -3.83 2.95 1.05
CA HIS A 97 -3.40 1.67 1.59
C HIS A 97 -4.41 0.59 1.19
N PRO A 98 -4.35 0.08 -0.07
CA PRO A 98 -5.16 -1.05 -0.49
C PRO A 98 -4.76 -2.30 0.28
N TRP A 99 -5.75 -3.13 0.59
CA TRP A 99 -5.50 -4.47 1.09
C TRP A 99 -4.74 -5.29 0.04
N THR A 100 -3.86 -6.18 0.49
CA THR A 100 -3.13 -7.09 -0.42
C THR A 100 -4.02 -8.24 -0.91
N SER A 101 -5.19 -8.46 -0.31
CA SER A 101 -6.26 -9.31 -0.82
C SER A 101 -7.32 -8.52 -1.60
N ARG A 102 -8.14 -9.23 -2.37
CA ARG A 102 -9.32 -8.67 -3.05
C ARG A 102 -10.58 -8.86 -2.22
N CYS A 103 -11.60 -8.06 -2.47
CA CYS A 103 -12.92 -8.14 -1.82
C CYS A 103 -13.53 -9.54 -1.89
N GLU A 104 -13.42 -10.20 -3.05
CA GLU A 104 -13.97 -11.54 -3.32
C GLU A 104 -13.24 -12.68 -2.59
N SER A 105 -11.96 -12.47 -2.24
CA SER A 105 -11.10 -13.45 -1.61
C SER A 105 -10.29 -12.78 -0.49
N TYR A 106 -10.97 -12.09 0.42
CA TYR A 106 -10.37 -11.16 1.38
C TYR A 106 -9.39 -11.80 2.37
N ARG A 107 -9.42 -13.13 2.51
CA ARG A 107 -8.50 -13.94 3.33
C ARG A 107 -7.23 -14.40 2.60
N ASN A 108 -7.19 -14.27 1.28
CA ASN A 108 -6.08 -14.72 0.46
C ASN A 108 -5.39 -13.51 -0.18
N PRO A 109 -4.15 -13.20 0.20
CA PRO A 109 -3.41 -12.13 -0.44
C PRO A 109 -3.04 -12.51 -1.87
N THR A 110 -2.97 -11.51 -2.75
CA THR A 110 -2.40 -11.67 -4.09
C THR A 110 -0.91 -11.31 -4.14
N TYR A 111 -0.33 -10.93 -3.00
CA TYR A 111 1.08 -10.55 -2.88
C TYR A 111 1.68 -11.05 -1.56
N ALA A 112 2.90 -11.56 -1.62
CA ALA A 112 3.81 -11.61 -0.49
C ALA A 112 4.67 -10.33 -0.51
N LEU A 113 4.93 -9.76 0.66
CA LEU A 113 5.61 -8.46 0.79
C LEU A 113 6.89 -8.62 1.60
N ILE A 114 8.01 -8.17 1.05
CA ILE A 114 9.26 -7.98 1.78
C ILE A 114 9.40 -6.48 2.02
N ASP A 115 9.42 -6.05 3.28
CA ASP A 115 9.62 -4.64 3.64
C ASP A 115 11.05 -4.43 4.16
N ILE A 116 11.84 -3.63 3.46
CA ILE A 116 13.23 -3.32 3.80
C ILE A 116 13.25 -1.93 4.40
N ASP A 117 13.07 -1.88 5.72
CA ASP A 117 13.09 -0.65 6.49
C ASP A 117 14.47 -0.38 7.11
N PRO A 118 15.10 0.77 6.81
CA PRO A 118 16.38 1.11 7.41
C PRO A 118 16.22 1.53 8.88
N GLY A 119 17.09 0.98 9.72
CA GLY A 119 17.37 1.53 11.04
C GLY A 119 18.02 2.92 10.95
N GLU A 120 18.17 3.61 12.08
CA GLU A 120 18.67 4.99 12.12
C GLU A 120 20.05 5.18 11.48
N ARG A 121 20.90 4.15 11.58
CA ARG A 121 22.28 4.15 11.05
C ARG A 121 22.40 3.56 9.64
N THR A 122 21.31 3.03 9.10
CA THR A 122 21.33 2.34 7.80
C THR A 122 21.18 3.34 6.67
N THR A 123 22.19 3.43 5.81
CA THR A 123 22.18 4.28 4.62
C THR A 123 21.24 3.71 3.55
N PHE A 124 20.72 4.57 2.68
CA PHE A 124 19.91 4.12 1.55
C PHE A 124 20.67 3.17 0.60
N GLN A 125 21.99 3.34 0.45
CA GLN A 125 22.82 2.42 -0.34
C GLN A 125 22.83 1.01 0.27
N GLN A 126 22.85 0.88 1.60
CA GLN A 126 22.70 -0.41 2.26
C GLN A 126 21.32 -1.02 2.01
N VAL A 127 20.24 -0.22 2.04
CA VAL A 127 18.89 -0.67 1.66
C VAL A 127 18.85 -1.22 0.24
N VAL A 128 19.51 -0.55 -0.71
CA VAL A 128 19.64 -1.03 -2.10
C VAL A 128 20.43 -2.35 -2.17
N THR A 129 21.51 -2.48 -1.39
CA THR A 129 22.25 -3.75 -1.28
C THR A 129 21.37 -4.88 -0.78
N PHE A 130 20.59 -4.67 0.29
CA PHE A 130 19.62 -5.67 0.76
C PHE A 130 18.59 -6.01 -0.32
N ALA A 131 18.05 -5.02 -1.03
CA ALA A 131 17.10 -5.27 -2.11
C ALA A 131 17.70 -6.14 -3.24
N ARG A 132 18.98 -5.97 -3.55
CA ARG A 132 19.71 -6.82 -4.52
C ARG A 132 19.94 -8.24 -3.99
N LEU A 133 20.21 -8.41 -2.70
CA LEU A 133 20.31 -9.75 -2.09
C LEU A 133 18.98 -10.51 -2.19
N TYR A 134 17.87 -9.85 -1.88
CA TYR A 134 16.54 -10.43 -2.10
C TYR A 134 16.29 -10.75 -3.58
N ALA A 135 16.68 -9.87 -4.52
CA ALA A 135 16.56 -10.16 -5.94
C ALA A 135 17.34 -11.43 -6.35
N THR A 136 18.57 -11.59 -5.84
CA THR A 136 19.37 -12.82 -6.06
C THR A 136 18.67 -14.04 -5.48
N ALA A 137 18.22 -13.98 -4.22
CA ALA A 137 17.56 -15.11 -3.56
C ALA A 137 16.26 -15.52 -4.26
N LEU A 138 15.41 -14.55 -4.64
CA LEU A 138 14.20 -14.79 -5.42
C LEU A 138 14.53 -15.41 -6.78
N GLY A 139 15.60 -14.95 -7.44
CA GLY A 139 16.08 -15.52 -8.71
C GLY A 139 16.44 -17.01 -8.59
N HIS A 140 17.08 -17.42 -7.49
CA HIS A 140 17.39 -18.84 -7.24
C HIS A 140 16.14 -19.69 -7.01
N LEU A 141 15.08 -19.10 -6.45
CA LEU A 141 13.79 -19.75 -6.26
C LEU A 141 12.91 -19.75 -7.52
N GLY A 142 13.36 -19.12 -8.62
CA GLY A 142 12.55 -18.96 -9.83
C GLY A 142 11.36 -18.01 -9.65
N VAL A 143 11.41 -17.12 -8.65
CA VAL A 143 10.34 -16.18 -8.31
C VAL A 143 10.75 -14.76 -8.71
N THR A 144 9.79 -13.97 -9.20
CA THR A 144 10.01 -12.56 -9.54
C THR A 144 9.38 -11.64 -8.48
N GLY A 145 10.19 -10.74 -7.91
CA GLY A 145 9.73 -9.66 -7.04
C GLY A 145 9.83 -8.30 -7.73
N PHE A 146 8.89 -7.40 -7.45
CA PHE A 146 8.82 -6.06 -8.02
C PHE A 146 9.12 -5.02 -6.92
N PRO A 147 10.30 -4.38 -6.94
CA PRO A 147 10.65 -3.37 -5.95
C PRO A 147 9.91 -2.06 -6.20
N LYS A 148 9.47 -1.40 -5.12
CA LYS A 148 9.00 -0.02 -5.13
C LYS A 148 9.56 0.75 -3.94
N LEU A 149 9.84 2.04 -4.13
CA LEU A 149 10.15 2.94 -3.01
C LEU A 149 8.91 3.08 -2.12
N THR A 150 9.12 3.21 -0.81
CA THR A 150 8.01 3.48 0.12
C THR A 150 7.56 4.94 0.13
N GLY A 151 8.34 5.83 -0.49
CA GLY A 151 8.17 7.29 -0.36
C GLY A 151 8.76 7.86 0.93
N LYS A 152 9.34 7.01 1.78
CA LYS A 152 10.11 7.39 2.98
C LYS A 152 11.59 7.01 2.79
N ARG A 153 12.11 6.10 3.63
CA ARG A 153 13.52 5.68 3.60
C ARG A 153 13.75 4.25 3.06
N GLY A 154 12.67 3.46 2.92
CA GLY A 154 12.74 2.03 2.65
C GLY A 154 12.37 1.63 1.22
N ILE A 155 12.52 0.32 0.96
CA ILE A 155 12.12 -0.35 -0.28
C ILE A 155 11.20 -1.50 0.09
N GLN A 156 10.08 -1.63 -0.62
CA GLN A 156 9.21 -2.79 -0.55
C GLN A 156 9.36 -3.62 -1.81
N ILE A 157 9.52 -4.93 -1.68
CA ILE A 157 9.53 -5.88 -2.80
C ILE A 157 8.22 -6.66 -2.77
N TRP A 158 7.44 -6.53 -3.84
CA TRP A 158 6.13 -7.14 -3.98
C TRP A 158 6.25 -8.39 -4.85
N VAL A 159 5.95 -9.55 -4.30
CA VAL A 159 5.98 -10.83 -5.02
C VAL A 159 4.53 -11.23 -5.30
N PRO A 160 4.08 -11.27 -6.57
CA PRO A 160 2.74 -11.76 -6.90
C PRO A 160 2.58 -13.22 -6.50
N VAL A 161 1.42 -13.53 -5.91
CA VAL A 161 1.08 -14.87 -5.42
C VAL A 161 -0.21 -15.30 -6.09
N ARG A 162 -0.28 -16.58 -6.52
CA ARG A 162 -1.51 -17.16 -7.06
C ARG A 162 -2.59 -17.25 -5.97
N ASP A 163 -3.84 -17.30 -6.37
CA ASP A 163 -4.95 -17.48 -5.44
C ASP A 163 -4.82 -18.79 -4.65
N GLY A 164 -5.30 -18.77 -3.41
CA GLY A 164 -5.34 -19.95 -2.52
C GLY A 164 -4.30 -19.96 -1.40
N TYR A 165 -3.25 -19.13 -1.46
CA TYR A 165 -2.35 -18.96 -0.32
C TYR A 165 -2.99 -18.08 0.77
N THR A 166 -2.73 -18.38 2.04
CA THR A 166 -3.21 -17.58 3.17
C THR A 166 -2.18 -16.51 3.55
N PHE A 167 -2.63 -15.51 4.32
CA PHE A 167 -1.72 -14.52 4.91
C PHE A 167 -0.61 -15.18 5.73
N ASP A 168 -0.93 -16.17 6.55
CA ASP A 168 0.06 -16.90 7.35
C ASP A 168 1.11 -17.58 6.48
N GLN A 169 0.69 -18.30 5.43
CA GLN A 169 1.63 -18.95 4.51
C GLN A 169 2.56 -17.96 3.83
N THR A 170 2.04 -16.82 3.35
CA THR A 170 2.88 -15.79 2.71
C THR A 170 3.83 -15.13 3.70
N ARG A 171 3.39 -14.87 4.95
CA ARG A 171 4.22 -14.32 6.01
C ARG A 171 5.35 -15.28 6.38
N ASP A 172 5.02 -16.55 6.57
CA ASP A 172 5.98 -17.56 7.02
C ASP A 172 7.05 -17.78 5.94
N TRP A 173 6.65 -17.85 4.67
CA TRP A 173 7.58 -17.92 3.54
C TRP A 173 8.50 -16.69 3.45
N VAL A 174 7.96 -15.47 3.59
CA VAL A 174 8.79 -14.25 3.64
C VAL A 174 9.73 -14.30 4.84
N GLY A 175 9.27 -14.75 6.00
CA GLY A 175 10.09 -14.86 7.21
C GLY A 175 11.26 -15.84 7.06
N GLU A 176 11.05 -16.97 6.39
CA GLU A 176 12.11 -17.92 6.03
C GLU A 176 13.13 -17.29 5.09
N LEU A 177 12.65 -16.65 4.02
CA LEU A 177 13.51 -15.96 3.06
C LEU A 177 14.33 -14.84 3.72
N SER A 178 13.72 -14.02 4.57
CA SER A 178 14.38 -12.95 5.30
C SER A 178 15.43 -13.47 6.27
N ARG A 179 15.19 -14.59 6.96
CA ARG A 179 16.19 -15.24 7.80
C ARG A 179 17.36 -15.78 6.99
N ALA A 180 17.09 -16.39 5.83
CA ALA A 180 18.13 -16.88 4.94
C ALA A 180 19.00 -15.74 4.40
N VAL A 181 18.39 -14.66 3.91
CA VAL A 181 19.12 -13.47 3.44
C VAL A 181 19.89 -12.82 4.60
N GLY A 182 19.26 -12.62 5.76
CA GLY A 182 19.91 -12.04 6.93
C GLY A 182 21.13 -12.83 7.40
N GLY A 183 21.10 -14.17 7.32
CA GLY A 183 22.25 -15.02 7.67
C GLY A 183 23.44 -14.92 6.70
N THR A 184 23.29 -14.26 5.55
CA THR A 184 24.39 -14.05 4.58
C THR A 184 25.11 -12.72 4.75
N VAL A 185 24.60 -11.82 5.60
CA VAL A 185 25.14 -10.47 5.78
C VAL A 185 25.82 -10.40 7.15
N PRO A 186 27.09 -9.95 7.23
CA PRO A 186 27.75 -9.67 8.51
C PRO A 186 27.02 -8.55 9.27
N ASP A 187 27.14 -8.55 10.61
CA ASP A 187 26.55 -7.56 11.51
C ASP A 187 26.87 -6.09 11.16
#